data_AF-A0A4Y6UW74-F1
#
_entry.id   AF-A0A4Y6UW74-F1
#
_cell.length_a   1.000
_cell.length_b   1.000
_cell.length_c   1.000
_cell.angle_alpha   90.00
_cell.angle_beta   90.00
_cell.angle_gamma   90.00
#
_symmetry.space_group_name_H-M   'P 1'
#
loop_
_entity.id
_entity.type
_entity.pdbx_description
1 polymer ?
#
loop_
_entity_poly.entity_id
_entity_poly.type
_entity_poly.pdbx_seq_one_letter_code
_entity_poly.pdbx_strand_id
1 'polypeptide(L)'
;MDDKFFEFGRKSAVELIRTLFYAGTLPILYASYRFGEHFALAHPVLGTVFRQDDFYRVGEKSGWILGLMMGGAALIILVTLWKVICEMLLIALRYFERGTGGAIASDKRARRKKRRSRP
;
A
#
# COMPACT_ATOMS: atom_id res chain seq x y z
N MET A 1 23.00 1.05 22.80
CA MET A 1 21.68 1.05 22.13
C MET A 1 21.96 1.20 20.65
N ASP A 2 21.67 0.16 19.88
CA ASP A 2 22.16 -0.07 18.52
C ASP A 2 21.82 1.05 17.52
N ASP A 3 22.83 1.81 17.11
CA ASP A 3 22.83 2.71 15.95
C ASP A 3 22.82 1.96 14.60
N LYS A 4 22.12 0.82 14.53
CA LYS A 4 21.98 -0.01 13.32
C LYS A 4 20.73 0.31 12.49
N PHE A 5 19.98 1.34 12.87
CA PHE A 5 18.81 1.79 12.11
C PHE A 5 19.16 2.52 10.80
N PHE A 6 20.44 2.86 10.57
CA PHE A 6 20.87 3.67 9.41
C PHE A 6 21.67 2.91 8.34
N GLU A 7 21.58 1.57 8.29
CA GLU A 7 22.08 0.79 7.12
C GLU A 7 21.16 0.89 5.88
N PHE A 8 20.22 1.85 5.87
CA PHE A 8 19.36 2.20 4.72
C PHE A 8 20.13 2.53 3.44
N GLY A 9 21.40 2.92 3.54
CA GLY A 9 22.24 3.21 2.38
C GLY A 9 22.74 1.98 1.60
N ARG A 10 22.49 0.75 2.07
CA ARG A 10 23.07 -0.47 1.50
C ARG A 10 22.06 -1.41 0.83
N LYS A 11 20.76 -1.26 1.11
CA LYS A 11 19.69 -1.97 0.40
C LYS A 11 19.21 -1.12 -0.78
N SER A 12 19.16 -1.74 -1.96
CA SER A 12 18.62 -1.12 -3.17
C SER A 12 17.24 -0.53 -2.88
N ALA A 13 16.97 0.72 -3.30
CA ALA A 13 15.66 1.36 -3.17
C ALA A 13 14.50 0.46 -3.66
N VAL A 14 14.78 -0.41 -4.64
CA VAL A 14 13.85 -1.41 -5.17
C VAL A 14 13.41 -2.42 -4.10
N GLU A 15 14.32 -2.85 -3.24
CA GLU A 15 14.07 -3.85 -2.20
C GLU A 15 13.26 -3.28 -1.03
N LEU A 16 13.51 -2.00 -0.69
CA LEU A 16 12.72 -1.28 0.30
C LEU A 16 11.27 -1.13 -0.16
N ILE A 17 11.07 -0.71 -1.40
CA ILE A 17 9.74 -0.52 -1.98
C ILE A 17 9.01 -1.86 -2.15
N ARG A 18 9.73 -2.92 -2.52
CA ARG A 18 9.16 -4.28 -2.58
C ARG A 18 8.62 -4.70 -1.22
N THR A 19 9.37 -4.47 -0.16
CA THR A 19 8.94 -4.82 1.20
C THR A 19 7.73 -3.97 1.63
N LEU A 20 7.75 -2.68 1.31
CA LEU A 20 6.63 -1.77 1.59
C LEU A 20 5.37 -2.14 0.80
N PHE A 21 5.52 -2.58 -0.45
CA PHE A 21 4.41 -3.04 -1.28
C PHE A 21 3.70 -4.26 -0.68
N TYR A 22 4.47 -5.23 -0.18
CA TYR A 22 3.93 -6.39 0.54
C TYR A 22 3.33 -6.02 1.90
N ALA A 23 3.94 -5.08 2.63
CA ALA A 23 3.40 -4.61 3.89
C ALA A 23 2.06 -3.87 3.72
N GLY A 24 1.89 -3.12 2.64
CA GLY A 24 0.67 -2.36 2.35
C GLY A 24 -0.47 -3.15 1.73
N THR A 25 -0.21 -4.32 1.14
CA THR A 25 -1.27 -5.15 0.53
C THR A 25 -2.23 -5.72 1.57
N LEU A 26 -1.72 -6.07 2.75
CA LEU A 26 -2.50 -6.62 3.87
C LEU A 26 -3.55 -5.63 4.43
N PRO A 27 -3.21 -4.38 4.78
CA PRO A 27 -4.20 -3.39 5.22
C PRO A 27 -5.18 -3.00 4.11
N ILE A 28 -4.78 -3.01 2.83
CA ILE A 28 -5.69 -2.75 1.70
C ILE A 28 -6.75 -3.83 1.59
N LEU A 29 -6.33 -5.10 1.66
CA LEU A 29 -7.25 -6.23 1.62
C LEU A 29 -8.27 -6.13 2.77
N TYR A 30 -7.79 -5.85 3.98
CA TYR A 30 -8.66 -5.68 5.15
C TYR A 30 -9.63 -4.49 5.00
N ALA A 31 -9.14 -3.35 4.51
CA ALA A 31 -9.98 -2.17 4.27
C ALA A 31 -11.08 -2.45 3.23
N SER A 32 -10.75 -3.14 2.13
CA SER A 32 -11.74 -3.51 1.11
C SER A 32 -12.79 -4.49 1.63
N TYR A 33 -12.39 -5.44 2.47
CA TYR A 33 -13.31 -6.40 3.07
C TYR A 33 -14.29 -5.70 4.01
N ARG A 34 -13.79 -4.84 4.90
CA ARG A 34 -14.62 -4.03 5.80
C ARG A 34 -15.56 -3.10 5.05
N PHE A 35 -15.11 -2.52 3.93
CA PHE A 35 -15.93 -1.68 3.08
C PHE A 35 -17.08 -2.48 2.44
N GLY A 36 -16.80 -3.66 1.88
CA GLY A 36 -17.80 -4.55 1.31
C GLY A 36 -18.82 -5.05 2.34
N GLU A 37 -18.36 -5.40 3.54
CA GLU A 37 -19.22 -5.78 4.68
C GLU A 37 -20.15 -4.63 5.08
N HIS A 38 -19.61 -3.40 5.20
CA HIS A 38 -20.41 -2.24 5.55
C HIS A 38 -21.48 -1.93 4.50
N PHE A 39 -21.14 -2.09 3.22
CA PHE A 39 -22.07 -1.88 2.12
C PHE A 39 -23.17 -2.97 2.05
N ALA A 40 -22.82 -4.23 2.33
CA ALA A 40 -23.79 -5.34 2.43
C ALA A 40 -24.81 -5.14 3.56
N LEU A 41 -24.40 -4.48 4.65
CA LEU A 41 -25.26 -4.18 5.79
C LEU A 41 -26.09 -2.92 5.58
N ALA A 42 -25.54 -1.90 4.90
CA ALA A 42 -26.23 -0.64 4.63
C ALA A 42 -27.29 -0.75 3.52
N HIS A 43 -27.17 -1.72 2.61
CA HIS A 43 -28.13 -1.98 1.54
C HIS A 43 -28.70 -3.40 1.64
N PRO A 44 -29.66 -3.63 2.56
CA PRO A 44 -30.40 -4.87 2.58
C PRO A 44 -31.20 -5.03 1.29
N VAL A 45 -31.16 -6.24 0.72
CA VAL A 45 -31.94 -6.59 -0.48
C VAL A 45 -33.22 -7.25 -0.01
N LEU A 46 -34.38 -6.82 -0.52
CA LEU A 46 -35.64 -7.51 -0.21
C LEU A 46 -35.58 -8.94 -0.77
N GLY A 47 -35.65 -9.92 0.12
CA GLY A 47 -35.67 -11.34 -0.22
C GLY A 47 -36.89 -12.01 0.39
N THR A 48 -37.43 -13.03 -0.29
CA THR A 48 -38.45 -13.87 0.33
C THR A 48 -37.78 -14.78 1.36
N VAL A 49 -38.28 -14.75 2.60
CA VAL A 49 -37.78 -15.61 3.68
C VAL A 49 -38.79 -16.73 3.87
N PHE A 50 -38.36 -17.98 3.61
CA PHE A 50 -39.19 -19.16 3.88
C PHE A 50 -39.33 -19.33 5.40
N ARG A 51 -40.56 -19.19 5.90
CA ARG A 51 -40.93 -19.64 7.24
C ARG A 51 -41.80 -20.89 7.10
N GLN A 52 -41.69 -21.78 8.06
CA GLN A 52 -42.24 -23.14 8.09
C GLN A 52 -43.78 -23.23 7.99
N ASP A 53 -44.48 -22.10 7.97
CA ASP A 53 -45.93 -21.97 7.86
C ASP A 53 -46.28 -21.07 6.65
N ASP A 54 -46.34 -21.63 5.44
CA ASP A 54 -46.98 -21.22 4.16
C ASP A 54 -47.19 -19.73 3.77
N PHE A 55 -46.58 -18.76 4.46
CA PHE A 55 -46.74 -17.33 4.20
C PHE A 55 -45.42 -16.72 3.75
N TYR A 56 -45.37 -16.29 2.48
CA TYR A 56 -44.28 -15.47 1.96
C TYR A 56 -44.31 -14.09 2.63
N ARG A 57 -43.44 -13.85 3.61
CA ARG A 57 -43.09 -12.47 3.99
C ARG A 57 -41.84 -12.03 3.22
N VAL A 58 -41.94 -10.83 2.66
CA VAL A 58 -40.78 -10.11 2.13
C VAL A 58 -39.95 -9.67 3.33
N GLY A 59 -38.77 -10.25 3.51
CA GLY A 59 -37.85 -9.92 4.58
C GLY A 59 -36.57 -9.31 4.02
N GLU A 60 -35.98 -8.38 4.72
CA GLU A 60 -34.69 -7.82 4.35
C GLU A 60 -33.61 -8.90 4.52
N LYS A 61 -33.05 -9.36 3.41
CA LYS A 61 -31.94 -10.31 3.39
C LYS A 61 -30.68 -9.51 3.10
N SER A 62 -29.63 -9.71 3.90
CA SER A 62 -28.35 -9.03 3.67
C SER A 62 -27.89 -9.27 2.22
N GLY A 63 -27.60 -8.18 1.51
CA GLY A 63 -27.15 -8.19 0.12
C GLY A 63 -25.69 -8.61 0.00
N TRP A 64 -25.31 -9.78 0.51
CA TRP A 64 -23.92 -10.28 0.51
C TRP A 64 -23.29 -10.25 -0.89
N ILE A 65 -24.07 -10.54 -1.93
CA ILE A 65 -23.63 -10.48 -3.33
C ILE A 65 -23.29 -9.03 -3.74
N LEU A 66 -24.13 -8.08 -3.35
CA LEU A 66 -23.95 -6.66 -3.65
C LEU A 66 -22.71 -6.10 -2.92
N GLY A 67 -22.54 -6.48 -1.65
CA GLY A 67 -21.37 -6.11 -0.86
C GLY A 67 -20.08 -6.74 -1.38
N LEU A 68 -20.12 -7.97 -1.91
CA LEU A 68 -18.97 -8.59 -2.54
C LEU A 68 -18.56 -7.88 -3.85
N MET A 69 -19.54 -7.48 -4.68
CA MET A 69 -19.26 -6.70 -5.89
C MET A 69 -18.65 -5.33 -5.55
N MET A 70 -19.22 -4.62 -4.57
CA MET A 70 -18.70 -3.32 -4.17
C MET A 70 -17.38 -3.39 -3.41
N GLY A 71 -17.18 -4.40 -2.56
CA GLY A 71 -15.90 -4.69 -1.92
C GLY A 71 -14.81 -5.00 -2.95
N GLY A 72 -15.14 -5.77 -3.99
CA GLY A 72 -14.24 -6.05 -5.11
C GLY A 72 -13.88 -4.78 -5.90
N ALA A 73 -14.86 -3.93 -6.21
CA ALA A 73 -14.61 -2.65 -6.88
C ALA A 73 -13.71 -1.73 -6.02
N ALA A 74 -13.97 -1.65 -4.70
CA ALA A 74 -13.16 -0.88 -3.77
C ALA A 74 -11.72 -1.41 -3.66
N LEU A 75 -11.54 -2.74 -3.68
CA LEU A 75 -10.22 -3.36 -3.70
C LEU A 75 -9.41 -2.91 -4.92
N ILE A 76 -10.02 -2.93 -6.12
CA ILE A 76 -9.35 -2.49 -7.35
C ILE A 76 -8.90 -1.03 -7.25
N ILE A 77 -9.77 -0.14 -6.75
CA ILE A 77 -9.45 1.27 -6.58
C ILE A 77 -8.31 1.47 -5.57
N LEU A 78 -8.39 0.82 -4.40
CA LEU A 78 -7.37 0.93 -3.35
C LEU A 78 -6.02 0.37 -3.79
N VAL A 79 -5.99 -0.77 -4.49
CA VAL A 79 -4.76 -1.34 -5.05
C VAL A 79 -4.16 -0.40 -6.10
N THR A 80 -4.99 0.22 -6.94
CA THR A 80 -4.54 1.19 -7.95
C THR A 80 -3.91 2.42 -7.28
N LEU A 81 -4.59 3.00 -6.29
CA LEU A 81 -4.08 4.13 -5.51
C LEU A 81 -2.76 3.78 -4.79
N TRP A 82 -2.69 2.62 -4.16
CA TRP A 82 -1.48 2.15 -3.48
C TRP A 82 -0.30 1.99 -4.43
N LYS A 83 -0.56 1.44 -5.63
CA LYS A 83 0.45 1.31 -6.68
C LYS A 83 1.00 2.68 -7.10
N VAL A 84 0.13 3.68 -7.27
CA VAL A 84 0.56 5.05 -7.58
C VAL A 84 1.43 5.64 -6.48
N ILE A 85 1.07 5.44 -5.21
CA ILE A 85 1.89 5.90 -4.06
C ILE A 85 3.26 5.22 -4.07
N CYS A 86 3.33 3.91 -4.36
CA CYS A 86 4.59 3.18 -4.44
C CYS A 86 5.51 3.71 -5.56
N GLU A 87 4.94 4.00 -6.74
CA GLU A 87 5.68 4.61 -7.86
C GLU A 87 6.20 6.00 -7.51
N MET A 88 5.37 6.84 -6.88
CA MET A 88 5.79 8.17 -6.43
C MET A 88 6.93 8.10 -5.41
N LEU A 89 6.85 7.14 -4.48
CA LEU A 89 7.90 6.92 -3.50
C LEU A 89 9.20 6.42 -4.15
N LEU A 90 9.11 5.61 -5.20
CA LEU A 90 10.27 5.16 -5.98
C LEU A 90 11.00 6.33 -6.63
N ILE A 91 10.25 7.24 -7.24
CA ILE A 91 10.78 8.46 -7.85
C ILE A 91 11.47 9.33 -6.78
N ALA A 92 10.81 9.52 -5.63
CA ALA A 92 11.38 10.29 -4.52
C ALA A 92 12.69 9.68 -4.01
N LEU A 93 12.74 8.36 -3.79
CA LEU A 93 13.94 7.66 -3.35
C LEU A 93 15.09 7.77 -4.37
N ARG A 94 14.80 7.60 -5.67
CA ARG A 94 15.80 7.81 -6.73
C ARG A 94 16.31 9.25 -6.79
N TYR A 95 15.44 10.22 -6.52
CA TYR A 95 15.83 11.62 -6.45
C TYR A 95 16.81 11.86 -5.28
N PHE A 96 16.50 11.32 -4.09
CA PHE A 96 17.40 11.40 -2.95
C PHE A 96 18.73 10.69 -3.22
N GLU A 97 18.73 9.49 -3.78
CA GLU A 97 19.96 8.77 -4.15
C GLU A 97 20.86 9.57 -5.08
N ARG A 98 20.29 10.30 -6.06
CA ARG A 98 21.06 11.20 -6.94
C ARG A 98 21.65 12.38 -6.18
N GLY A 99 20.89 12.99 -5.27
CA GLY A 99 21.36 14.08 -4.43
C GLY A 99 22.47 13.67 -3.47
N THR A 100 22.33 12.52 -2.80
CA THR A 100 23.33 12.01 -1.84
C THR A 100 24.55 11.43 -2.56
N GLY A 101 24.37 10.76 -3.71
CA GLY A 101 25.45 10.24 -4.54
C GLY A 101 26.36 11.35 -5.10
N GLY A 102 25.78 12.48 -5.49
CA GLY A 102 26.53 13.68 -5.90
C GLY A 102 27.37 14.27 -4.77
N ALA A 103 26.82 14.34 -3.55
CA ALA A 103 27.53 14.84 -2.37
C ALA A 103 28.73 13.95 -1.98
N ILE A 104 28.54 12.62 -1.99
CA ILE A 104 29.61 11.64 -1.69
C ILE A 104 30.70 11.65 -2.77
N ALA A 105 30.33 11.82 -4.04
CA ALA A 105 31.29 11.91 -5.14
C ALA A 105 32.14 13.20 -5.07
N SER A 106 31.52 14.31 -4.67
CA SER A 106 32.21 15.58 -4.45
C SER A 106 33.19 15.52 -3.28
N ASP A 107 32.80 14.93 -2.15
CA ASP A 107 33.68 14.76 -0.98
C ASP A 107 34.89 13.86 -1.30
N LYS A 108 34.68 12.75 -2.03
CA LYS A 108 35.79 11.88 -2.47
C LYS A 108 36.77 12.60 -3.39
N ARG A 109 36.29 13.48 -4.29
CA ARG A 109 37.15 14.32 -5.14
C ARG A 109 37.91 15.36 -4.31
N ALA A 110 37.26 16.00 -3.35
CA ALA A 110 37.89 16.97 -2.46
C ALA A 110 39.01 16.33 -1.62
N ARG A 111 38.77 15.13 -1.06
CA ARG A 111 39.78 14.35 -0.33
C ARG A 111 40.95 13.91 -1.21
N ARG A 112 40.70 13.50 -2.47
CA ARG A 112 41.76 13.17 -3.43
C ARG A 112 42.62 14.39 -3.80
N LYS A 113 42.02 15.56 -3.98
CA LYS A 113 42.74 16.82 -4.23
C LYS A 113 43.63 17.19 -3.03
N LYS A 114 43.10 17.08 -1.81
CA LYS A 114 43.84 17.36 -0.56
C LYS A 114 45.00 16.40 -0.30
N ARG A 115 44.91 15.14 -0.77
CA ARG A 115 46.03 14.18 -0.72
C ARG A 115 47.12 14.46 -1.74
N ARG A 116 46.80 15.05 -2.90
CA ARG A 116 47.79 15.41 -3.93
C ARG A 116 48.51 16.73 -3.65
N SER A 117 47.99 17.55 -2.73
CA SER A 117 48.55 18.85 -2.36
C SER A 117 49.35 18.84 -1.05
N ARG A 118 49.58 17.67 -0.44
CA ARG A 118 50.55 17.56 0.66
C ARG A 118 51.90 17.17 0.03
N PRO A 119 52.94 18.01 0.18
CA PRO A 119 54.28 17.74 -0.35
C PRO A 119 54.92 16.53 0.31
#